data_AF-A0AAV0E3C0-F1
#
_entry.id   AF-A0AAV0E3C0-F1
#
_cell.length_a   1.000
_cell.length_b   1.000
_cell.length_c   1.000
_cell.angle_alpha   90.00
_cell.angle_beta   90.00
_cell.angle_gamma   90.00
#
_symmetry.space_group_name_H-M   'P 1'
#
loop_
_entity.id
_entity.type
_entity.pdbx_description
1 polymer ?
#
loop_
_entity_poly.entity_id
_entity_poly.type
_entity_poly.pdbx_seq_one_letter_code
_entity_poly.pdbx_strand_id
1 'polypeptide(L)'
;MERRLKVYVYKEGEPPVFHFGPCKHTYAIEGYFIQAMDVTPFRTSDPNEAHLFFLPFSVTMLTEVIYVRDSHDWSLMKKTAFDYVDVIAHKYPFWNRSLGADHFMLACHDWGPEISFAIPNLHNNSIRALCNANTSERFDPKRDVSIPEIHLPSGTTAGILGGPPPANRSVLVFYSGGLHGPIRPILMEHWGNKEDEEVQIHSYLPKGGGQSYYEMMRKSKYCICPSGYCCSKPMKYYTNV
;
A
#
# COMPACT_ATOMS: atom_id res chain seq x y z
N MET A 1 -6.24 -7.26 -21.82
CA MET A 1 -5.27 -7.76 -20.82
C MET A 1 -5.83 -8.90 -19.98
N GLU A 2 -7.09 -8.83 -19.54
CA GLU A 2 -7.74 -9.80 -18.62
C GLU A 2 -7.66 -11.28 -19.00
N ARG A 3 -7.71 -11.63 -20.29
CA ARG A 3 -7.60 -13.02 -20.76
C ARG A 3 -6.16 -13.49 -21.03
N ARG A 4 -5.19 -12.56 -21.07
CA ARG A 4 -3.81 -12.83 -21.48
C ARG A 4 -2.84 -12.85 -20.32
N LEU A 5 -2.99 -11.91 -19.38
CA LEU A 5 -2.10 -11.87 -18.22
C LEU A 5 -2.37 -13.07 -17.31
N LYS A 6 -1.32 -13.80 -16.97
CA LYS A 6 -1.35 -14.92 -16.04
C LYS A 6 -0.34 -14.68 -14.93
N VAL A 7 -0.79 -14.85 -13.69
CA VAL A 7 0.04 -14.68 -12.51
C VAL A 7 0.07 -15.99 -11.74
N TYR A 8 1.28 -16.50 -11.49
CA TYR A 8 1.47 -17.61 -10.57
C TYR A 8 1.64 -17.07 -9.16
N VAL A 9 0.93 -17.64 -8.21
CA VAL A 9 1.09 -17.34 -6.79
C VAL A 9 1.84 -18.51 -6.16
N TYR A 10 3.01 -18.26 -5.60
CA TYR A 10 3.75 -19.27 -4.84
C TYR A 10 2.90 -19.81 -3.71
N LYS A 11 3.05 -21.09 -3.37
CA LYS A 11 2.20 -21.78 -2.37
C LYS A 11 2.90 -21.90 -1.02
N GLU A 12 4.16 -21.51 -0.97
CA GLU A 12 5.02 -21.63 0.20
C GLU A 12 4.57 -20.65 1.29
N GLY A 13 4.80 -21.05 2.53
CA GLY A 13 4.48 -20.26 3.70
C GLY A 13 3.02 -20.43 4.13
N GLU A 14 2.77 -20.16 5.41
CA GLU A 14 1.45 -20.24 6.01
C GLU A 14 1.08 -18.91 6.68
N PRO A 15 -0.22 -18.64 6.89
CA PRO A 15 -0.66 -17.56 7.76
C PRO A 15 0.00 -17.65 9.15
N PRO A 16 0.25 -16.53 9.83
CA PRO A 16 -0.28 -15.20 9.53
C PRO A 16 0.61 -14.32 8.63
N VAL A 17 1.81 -14.76 8.23
CA VAL A 17 2.75 -13.93 7.45
C VAL A 17 2.54 -14.09 5.95
N PHE A 18 2.27 -15.31 5.50
CA PHE A 18 2.11 -15.65 4.09
C PHE A 18 0.65 -15.95 3.79
N HIS A 19 0.21 -15.65 2.57
CA HIS A 19 -1.17 -15.86 2.11
C HIS A 19 -2.23 -15.17 2.98
N PHE A 20 -1.82 -14.21 3.82
CA PHE A 20 -2.67 -13.52 4.75
C PHE A 20 -2.20 -12.07 4.91
N GLY A 21 -3.15 -11.18 5.17
CA GLY A 21 -2.89 -9.79 5.47
C GLY A 21 -4.09 -9.14 6.13
N PRO A 22 -3.93 -7.94 6.71
CA PRO A 22 -5.04 -7.21 7.29
C PRO A 22 -6.03 -6.79 6.19
N CYS A 23 -7.32 -7.07 6.40
CA CYS A 23 -8.41 -6.60 5.53
C CYS A 23 -9.24 -5.48 6.17
N LYS A 24 -8.77 -4.92 7.30
CA LYS A 24 -9.44 -3.83 8.03
C LYS A 24 -8.42 -2.82 8.55
N HIS A 25 -8.89 -1.63 8.86
CA HIS A 25 -8.11 -0.47 9.28
C HIS A 25 -7.09 -0.03 8.22
N THR A 26 -5.91 0.43 8.64
CA THR A 26 -4.82 0.87 7.76
C THR A 26 -4.20 -0.32 7.03
N TYR A 27 -3.67 -0.07 5.84
CA TYR A 27 -3.05 -1.10 4.99
C TYR A 27 -3.99 -2.25 4.59
N ALA A 28 -5.31 -2.06 4.71
CA ALA A 28 -6.30 -3.09 4.38
C ALA A 28 -6.18 -3.59 2.94
N ILE A 29 -5.72 -2.72 2.03
CA ILE A 29 -5.46 -3.06 0.63
C ILE A 29 -4.44 -4.21 0.48
N GLU A 30 -3.51 -4.37 1.42
CA GLU A 30 -2.51 -5.44 1.38
C GLU A 30 -3.16 -6.82 1.55
N GLY A 31 -4.00 -7.00 2.57
CA GLY A 31 -4.76 -8.24 2.76
C GLY A 31 -5.78 -8.47 1.66
N TYR A 32 -6.49 -7.43 1.23
CA TYR A 32 -7.44 -7.53 0.11
C TYR A 32 -6.76 -7.97 -1.18
N PHE A 33 -5.58 -7.44 -1.50
CA PHE A 33 -4.84 -7.82 -2.69
C PHE A 33 -4.39 -9.28 -2.61
N ILE A 34 -3.79 -9.70 -1.49
CA ILE A 34 -3.33 -11.07 -1.29
C ILE A 34 -4.50 -12.06 -1.46
N GLN A 35 -5.64 -11.80 -0.83
CA GLN A 35 -6.83 -12.66 -0.95
C GLN A 35 -7.44 -12.62 -2.36
N ALA A 36 -7.46 -11.45 -3.01
CA ALA A 36 -7.97 -11.33 -4.38
C ALA A 36 -7.13 -12.15 -5.37
N MET A 37 -5.82 -12.27 -5.14
CA MET A 37 -4.91 -13.08 -5.98
C MET A 37 -5.26 -14.56 -5.98
N ASP A 38 -5.98 -15.08 -4.98
CA ASP A 38 -6.42 -16.48 -4.95
C ASP A 38 -7.62 -16.78 -5.85
N VAL A 39 -8.50 -15.80 -6.06
CA VAL A 39 -9.78 -15.96 -6.77
C VAL A 39 -9.85 -15.18 -8.10
N THR A 40 -8.84 -14.38 -8.39
CA THR A 40 -8.79 -13.54 -9.58
C THR A 40 -8.68 -14.35 -10.87
N PRO A 41 -9.33 -13.93 -11.98
CA PRO A 41 -9.17 -14.57 -13.29
C PRO A 41 -7.75 -14.50 -13.87
N PHE A 42 -6.89 -13.64 -13.31
CA PHE A 42 -5.47 -13.57 -13.67
C PHE A 42 -4.66 -14.75 -13.12
N ARG A 43 -5.14 -15.45 -12.09
CA ARG A 43 -4.38 -16.53 -11.46
C ARG A 43 -4.22 -17.70 -12.43
N THR A 44 -3.03 -18.29 -12.46
CA THR A 44 -2.78 -19.60 -13.08
C THR A 44 -2.23 -20.59 -12.06
N SER A 45 -2.60 -21.86 -12.20
CA SER A 45 -2.02 -22.99 -11.47
C SER A 45 -0.80 -23.57 -12.18
N ASP A 46 -0.61 -23.29 -13.47
CA ASP A 46 0.56 -23.69 -14.24
C ASP A 46 1.59 -22.55 -14.28
N PRO A 47 2.74 -22.69 -13.60
CA PRO A 47 3.76 -21.65 -13.61
C PRO A 47 4.44 -21.46 -14.98
N ASN A 48 4.30 -22.41 -15.93
CA ASN A 48 4.84 -22.26 -17.28
C ASN A 48 3.99 -21.32 -18.15
N GLU A 49 2.71 -21.14 -17.83
CA GLU A 49 1.84 -20.17 -18.48
C GLU A 49 1.94 -18.77 -17.85
N ALA A 50 2.64 -18.66 -16.71
CA ALA A 50 2.72 -17.43 -15.93
C ALA A 50 3.61 -16.38 -16.60
N HIS A 51 3.11 -15.15 -16.62
CA HIS A 51 3.85 -13.96 -17.05
C HIS A 51 4.51 -13.25 -15.87
N LEU A 52 3.89 -13.34 -14.70
CA LEU A 52 4.37 -12.77 -13.44
C LEU A 52 4.23 -13.77 -12.30
N PHE A 53 5.08 -13.61 -11.29
CA PHE A 53 5.12 -14.45 -10.09
C PHE A 53 4.90 -13.58 -8.87
N PHE A 54 3.83 -13.86 -8.11
CA PHE A 54 3.51 -13.12 -6.90
C PHE A 54 4.15 -13.77 -5.68
N LEU A 55 4.78 -12.96 -4.82
CA LEU A 55 5.30 -13.34 -3.51
C LEU A 55 4.26 -12.97 -2.42
N PRO A 56 3.44 -13.91 -1.94
CA PRO A 56 2.29 -13.64 -1.07
C PRO A 56 2.66 -13.42 0.41
N PHE A 57 3.73 -12.70 0.74
CA PHE A 57 4.03 -12.31 2.12
C PHE A 57 3.53 -10.91 2.42
N SER A 58 2.94 -10.72 3.60
CA SER A 58 2.50 -9.42 4.09
C SER A 58 3.58 -8.78 4.94
N VAL A 59 4.07 -7.61 4.51
CA VAL A 59 4.96 -6.78 5.34
C VAL A 59 4.23 -6.28 6.57
N THR A 60 2.95 -5.94 6.46
CA THR A 60 2.17 -5.56 7.65
C THR A 60 2.12 -6.70 8.68
N MET A 61 1.92 -7.95 8.25
CA MET A 61 1.93 -9.08 9.18
C MET A 61 3.32 -9.37 9.74
N LEU A 62 4.40 -9.21 8.96
CA LEU A 62 5.76 -9.24 9.51
C LEU A 62 5.92 -8.24 10.67
N THR A 63 5.37 -7.03 10.54
CA THR A 63 5.43 -6.02 11.62
C THR A 63 4.59 -6.38 12.84
N GLU A 64 3.46 -7.06 12.65
CA GLU A 64 2.56 -7.40 13.76
C GLU A 64 3.00 -8.66 14.52
N VAL A 65 3.65 -9.62 13.85
CA VAL A 65 3.92 -10.95 14.43
C VAL A 65 5.40 -11.28 14.63
N ILE A 66 6.31 -10.66 13.85
CA ILE A 66 7.75 -10.94 13.92
C ILE A 66 8.52 -9.80 14.59
N TYR A 67 8.10 -8.55 14.38
CA TYR A 67 8.80 -7.40 14.97
C TYR A 67 8.69 -7.40 16.50
N VAL A 68 9.84 -7.29 17.16
CA VAL A 68 9.92 -7.08 18.61
C VAL A 68 9.81 -5.57 18.87
N ARG A 69 8.73 -5.14 19.54
CA ARG A 69 8.51 -3.72 19.85
C ARG A 69 9.69 -3.13 20.60
N ASP A 70 10.03 -1.89 20.26
CA ASP A 70 11.12 -1.10 20.82
C ASP A 70 12.55 -1.67 20.64
N SER A 71 12.71 -2.79 19.93
CA SER A 71 14.04 -3.36 19.64
C SER A 71 14.86 -2.51 18.68
N HIS A 72 14.17 -1.76 17.79
CA HIS A 72 14.77 -1.08 16.64
C HIS A 72 15.56 -2.03 15.71
N ASP A 73 15.31 -3.34 15.82
CA ASP A 73 16.00 -4.38 15.07
C ASP A 73 15.05 -5.07 14.09
N TRP A 74 15.38 -5.00 12.80
CA TRP A 74 14.58 -5.54 11.71
C TRP A 74 15.11 -6.89 11.22
N SER A 75 16.18 -7.41 11.84
CA SER A 75 16.90 -8.60 11.40
C SER A 75 16.00 -9.82 11.28
N LEU A 76 15.09 -10.05 12.24
CA LEU A 76 14.16 -11.17 12.18
C LEU A 76 13.20 -11.05 10.99
N MET A 77 12.58 -9.89 10.78
CA MET A 77 11.67 -9.68 9.64
C MET A 77 12.40 -9.82 8.30
N LYS A 78 13.59 -9.22 8.18
CA LYS A 78 14.45 -9.31 7.00
C LYS A 78 14.82 -10.75 6.70
N LYS A 79 15.23 -11.49 7.73
CA LYS A 79 15.57 -12.91 7.62
C LYS A 79 14.35 -13.75 7.20
N THR A 80 13.17 -13.53 7.79
CA THR A 80 11.95 -14.25 7.40
C THR A 80 11.60 -14.02 5.93
N ALA A 81 11.69 -12.79 5.44
CA ALA A 81 11.44 -12.48 4.03
C ALA A 81 12.51 -13.08 3.10
N PHE A 82 13.79 -13.03 3.52
CA PHE A 82 14.89 -13.67 2.81
C PHE A 82 14.73 -15.19 2.71
N ASP A 83 14.55 -15.87 3.84
CA ASP A 83 14.42 -17.33 3.93
C ASP A 83 13.23 -17.82 3.06
N TYR A 84 12.15 -17.04 2.99
CA TYR A 84 11.01 -17.33 2.13
C TYR A 84 11.39 -17.39 0.64
N VAL A 85 12.05 -16.35 0.16
CA VAL A 85 12.47 -16.27 -1.24
C VAL A 85 13.57 -17.28 -1.55
N ASP A 86 14.44 -17.57 -0.58
CA ASP A 86 15.46 -18.62 -0.70
C ASP A 86 14.83 -20.00 -0.89
N VAL A 87 13.79 -20.35 -0.13
CA VAL A 87 13.01 -21.59 -0.33
C VAL A 87 12.39 -21.64 -1.74
N ILE A 88 11.80 -20.53 -2.20
CA ILE A 88 11.23 -20.44 -3.56
C ILE A 88 12.30 -20.66 -4.62
N ALA A 89 13.47 -20.03 -4.48
CA ALA A 89 14.56 -20.10 -5.43
C ALA A 89 15.17 -21.51 -5.53
N HIS A 90 15.18 -22.26 -4.43
CA HIS A 90 15.64 -23.66 -4.43
C HIS A 90 14.59 -24.63 -4.95
N LYS A 91 13.31 -24.37 -4.71
CA LYS A 91 12.21 -25.26 -5.10
C LYS A 91 11.77 -25.09 -6.55
N TYR A 92 11.89 -23.89 -7.10
CA TYR A 92 11.41 -23.56 -8.44
C TYR A 92 12.50 -22.89 -9.30
N PRO A 93 12.53 -23.16 -10.61
CA PRO A 93 13.53 -22.55 -11.49
C PRO A 93 13.26 -21.07 -11.78
N PHE A 94 12.04 -20.58 -11.55
CA PHE A 94 11.55 -19.30 -12.09
C PHE A 94 12.24 -18.08 -11.49
N TRP A 95 12.52 -18.09 -10.18
CA TRP A 95 13.26 -16.99 -9.53
C TRP A 95 14.66 -16.84 -10.12
N ASN A 96 15.40 -17.95 -10.22
CA ASN A 96 16.77 -17.96 -10.73
C ASN A 96 16.85 -17.69 -12.24
N ARG A 97 15.80 -18.07 -13.00
CA ARG A 97 15.70 -17.81 -14.44
C ARG A 97 15.73 -16.32 -14.77
N SER A 98 14.99 -15.51 -14.02
CA SER A 98 14.83 -14.08 -14.28
C SER A 98 15.60 -13.20 -13.30
N LEU A 99 16.28 -13.81 -12.32
CA LEU A 99 16.81 -13.12 -11.16
C LEU A 99 15.75 -12.21 -10.51
N GLY A 100 14.52 -12.72 -10.38
CA GLY A 100 13.40 -12.00 -9.80
C GLY A 100 12.73 -10.95 -10.69
N ALA A 101 13.15 -10.75 -11.96
CA ALA A 101 12.65 -9.65 -12.78
C ALA A 101 11.15 -9.76 -13.16
N ASP A 102 10.61 -10.98 -13.19
CA ASP A 102 9.18 -11.27 -13.41
C ASP A 102 8.43 -11.53 -12.09
N HIS A 103 9.07 -11.27 -10.95
CA HIS A 103 8.48 -11.40 -9.62
C HIS A 103 7.99 -10.05 -9.11
N PHE A 104 6.95 -10.11 -8.30
CA PHE A 104 6.47 -8.93 -7.62
C PHE A 104 6.00 -9.21 -6.20
N MET A 105 6.15 -8.18 -5.37
CA MET A 105 5.60 -8.12 -4.01
C MET A 105 4.64 -6.94 -3.90
N LEU A 106 3.77 -6.98 -2.89
CA LEU A 106 2.99 -5.83 -2.49
C LEU A 106 3.25 -5.52 -1.02
N ALA A 107 3.55 -4.26 -0.71
CA ALA A 107 3.67 -3.80 0.66
C ALA A 107 3.07 -2.40 0.80
N CYS A 108 2.11 -2.29 1.72
CA CYS A 108 1.54 -1.01 2.06
C CYS A 108 2.06 -0.41 3.34
N HIS A 109 2.62 -1.24 4.23
CA HIS A 109 3.39 -0.73 5.35
C HIS A 109 4.61 0.07 4.88
N ASP A 110 4.93 1.15 5.59
CA ASP A 110 6.04 2.07 5.28
C ASP A 110 7.42 1.37 5.29
N TRP A 111 7.51 0.16 5.86
CA TRP A 111 8.75 -0.64 5.91
C TRP A 111 8.93 -1.57 4.72
N GLY A 112 7.98 -1.58 3.77
CA GLY A 112 8.05 -2.38 2.55
C GLY A 112 9.37 -2.26 1.78
N PRO A 113 9.89 -1.04 1.53
CA PRO A 113 11.19 -0.85 0.89
C PRO A 113 12.33 -1.54 1.64
N GLU A 114 12.44 -1.37 2.95
CA GLU A 114 13.56 -1.93 3.71
C GLU A 114 13.53 -3.46 3.79
N ILE A 115 12.33 -4.07 3.89
CA ILE A 115 12.19 -5.53 3.79
C ILE A 115 12.62 -5.99 2.40
N SER A 116 12.29 -5.25 1.34
CA SER A 116 12.72 -5.58 -0.02
C SER A 116 14.23 -5.54 -0.22
N PHE A 117 14.97 -4.72 0.54
CA PHE A 117 16.43 -4.62 0.45
C PHE A 117 17.15 -5.85 1.00
N ALA A 118 16.50 -6.61 1.90
CA ALA A 118 17.09 -7.81 2.48
C ALA A 118 17.11 -9.00 1.52
N ILE A 119 16.31 -8.96 0.45
CA ILE A 119 16.20 -10.05 -0.52
C ILE A 119 17.04 -9.68 -1.77
N PRO A 120 18.12 -10.44 -2.07
CA PRO A 120 18.91 -10.22 -3.27
C PRO A 120 18.04 -10.18 -4.52
N ASN A 121 18.33 -9.26 -5.43
CA ASN A 121 17.59 -9.02 -6.67
C ASN A 121 16.14 -8.51 -6.53
N LEU A 122 15.47 -8.66 -5.38
CA LEU A 122 14.11 -8.13 -5.21
C LEU A 122 14.09 -6.60 -5.32
N HIS A 123 15.03 -5.92 -4.63
CA HIS A 123 15.13 -4.47 -4.68
C HIS A 123 15.49 -3.92 -6.07
N ASN A 124 16.33 -4.63 -6.84
CA ASN A 124 16.92 -4.10 -8.07
C ASN A 124 16.17 -4.57 -9.33
N ASN A 125 15.56 -5.75 -9.30
CA ASN A 125 15.03 -6.40 -10.49
C ASN A 125 13.51 -6.60 -10.39
N SER A 126 12.99 -6.98 -9.23
CA SER A 126 11.56 -7.29 -9.06
C SER A 126 10.67 -6.06 -9.01
N ILE A 127 9.42 -6.24 -9.40
CA ILE A 127 8.39 -5.19 -9.34
C ILE A 127 7.92 -5.05 -7.89
N ARG A 128 8.03 -3.86 -7.30
CA ARG A 128 7.48 -3.61 -5.97
C ARG A 128 6.23 -2.77 -6.08
N ALA A 129 5.08 -3.34 -5.70
CA ALA A 129 3.84 -2.59 -5.56
C ALA A 129 3.80 -1.98 -4.16
N LEU A 130 4.06 -0.68 -4.05
CA LEU A 130 4.28 0.01 -2.78
C LEU A 130 3.21 1.07 -2.55
N CYS A 131 2.67 1.15 -1.33
CA CYS A 131 1.84 2.30 -0.96
C CYS A 131 2.68 3.57 -0.75
N ASN A 132 3.91 3.44 -0.25
CA ASN A 132 4.84 4.56 -0.15
C ASN A 132 5.68 4.71 -1.43
N ALA A 133 5.17 5.51 -2.38
CA ALA A 133 5.86 5.82 -3.63
C ALA A 133 6.86 6.98 -3.49
N ASN A 134 7.81 6.85 -2.55
CA ASN A 134 8.81 7.89 -2.26
C ASN A 134 10.17 7.55 -2.88
N THR A 135 10.61 8.36 -3.85
CA THR A 135 11.91 8.17 -4.53
C THR A 135 13.10 8.33 -3.58
N SER A 136 12.96 9.11 -2.50
CA SER A 136 13.99 9.24 -1.46
C SER A 136 14.21 7.91 -0.71
N GLU A 137 13.16 7.10 -0.60
CA GLU A 137 13.17 5.75 -0.03
C GLU A 137 13.38 4.66 -1.10
N ARG A 138 14.01 5.04 -2.22
CA ARG A 138 14.41 4.17 -3.33
C ARG A 138 13.24 3.60 -4.13
N PHE A 139 12.06 4.24 -4.14
CA PHE A 139 11.04 3.92 -5.14
C PHE A 139 11.57 4.25 -6.56
N ASP A 140 11.47 3.30 -7.50
CA ASP A 140 11.86 3.47 -8.89
C ASP A 140 10.62 3.49 -9.81
N PRO A 141 10.20 4.67 -10.31
CA PRO A 141 9.03 4.80 -11.20
C PRO A 141 9.12 4.01 -12.52
N LYS A 142 10.31 3.54 -12.92
CA LYS A 142 10.47 2.72 -14.13
C LYS A 142 10.06 1.27 -13.92
N ARG A 143 9.95 0.82 -12.68
CA ARG A 143 9.78 -0.60 -12.32
C ARG A 143 8.72 -0.81 -11.23
N ASP A 144 8.74 0.00 -10.19
CA ASP A 144 7.82 -0.09 -9.07
C ASP A 144 6.46 0.52 -9.41
N VAL A 145 5.42 0.06 -8.69
CA VAL A 145 4.04 0.47 -8.91
C VAL A 145 3.51 1.14 -7.64
N SER A 146 2.97 2.35 -7.77
CA SER A 146 2.29 3.01 -6.64
C SER A 146 0.91 2.40 -6.44
N ILE A 147 0.61 1.98 -5.21
CA ILE A 147 -0.72 1.50 -4.80
C ILE A 147 -1.32 2.54 -3.85
N PRO A 148 -2.60 2.93 -4.01
CA PRO A 148 -3.22 3.81 -3.02
C PRO A 148 -3.40 3.03 -1.71
N GLU A 149 -2.90 3.57 -0.60
CA GLU A 149 -3.26 3.05 0.72
C GLU A 149 -4.74 3.34 0.98
N ILE A 150 -5.45 2.33 1.47
CA ILE A 150 -6.87 2.42 1.77
C ILE A 150 -7.07 2.11 3.25
N HIS A 151 -7.72 3.06 3.95
CA HIS A 151 -8.20 2.86 5.31
C HIS A 151 -9.66 2.37 5.29
N LEU A 152 -9.89 1.12 5.73
CA LEU A 152 -11.21 0.50 5.81
C LEU A 152 -11.59 0.23 7.27
N PRO A 153 -12.28 1.14 7.98
CA PRO A 153 -12.55 1.02 9.43
C PRO A 153 -13.21 -0.30 9.83
N SER A 154 -14.20 -0.75 9.06
CA SER A 154 -14.96 -1.99 9.26
C SER A 154 -14.50 -3.13 8.35
N GLY A 155 -13.41 -2.96 7.61
CA GLY A 155 -12.99 -3.88 6.55
C GLY A 155 -14.01 -3.99 5.42
N THR A 156 -14.82 -2.94 5.20
CA THR A 156 -15.74 -2.84 4.07
C THR A 156 -15.74 -1.41 3.57
N THR A 157 -16.27 -1.23 2.36
CA THR A 157 -16.47 0.10 1.76
C THR A 157 -17.78 0.76 2.18
N ALA A 158 -18.53 0.13 3.10
CA ALA A 158 -19.79 0.63 3.61
C ALA A 158 -19.60 1.99 4.29
N GLY A 159 -20.40 2.98 3.91
CA GLY A 159 -20.30 4.35 4.43
C GLY A 159 -19.10 5.16 3.91
N ILE A 160 -18.20 4.54 3.11
CA ILE A 160 -17.09 5.22 2.43
C ILE A 160 -17.51 5.64 1.02
N LEU A 161 -18.12 4.71 0.26
CA LEU A 161 -18.56 4.93 -1.11
C LEU A 161 -19.91 5.66 -1.19
N GLY A 162 -20.23 6.17 -2.39
CA GLY A 162 -21.47 6.88 -2.70
C GLY A 162 -21.25 8.39 -2.90
N GLY A 163 -22.30 9.18 -2.65
CA GLY A 163 -22.29 10.63 -2.86
C GLY A 163 -22.85 11.05 -4.22
N PRO A 164 -22.88 12.37 -4.49
CA PRO A 164 -23.37 12.89 -5.76
C PRO A 164 -22.53 12.41 -6.94
N PRO A 165 -23.13 12.30 -8.15
CA PRO A 165 -22.39 11.98 -9.36
C PRO A 165 -21.30 13.04 -9.60
N PRO A 166 -20.20 12.72 -10.31
CA PRO A 166 -19.09 13.65 -10.52
C PRO A 166 -19.49 15.03 -11.06
N ALA A 167 -20.55 15.12 -11.87
CA ALA A 167 -21.10 16.37 -12.40
C ALA A 167 -21.72 17.29 -11.34
N ASN A 168 -22.23 16.73 -10.24
CA ASN A 168 -22.91 17.46 -9.16
C ASN A 168 -22.01 17.67 -7.93
N ARG A 169 -20.72 17.39 -8.04
CA ARG A 169 -19.74 17.61 -6.97
C ARG A 169 -19.26 19.06 -7.00
N SER A 170 -19.39 19.77 -5.88
CA SER A 170 -19.02 21.18 -5.75
C SER A 170 -17.55 21.40 -5.41
N VAL A 171 -16.86 20.39 -4.85
CA VAL A 171 -15.43 20.48 -4.54
C VAL A 171 -14.65 19.88 -5.71
N LEU A 172 -13.71 20.63 -6.28
CA LEU A 172 -12.81 20.14 -7.31
C LEU A 172 -11.73 19.25 -6.70
N VAL A 173 -10.99 19.75 -5.71
CA VAL A 173 -9.87 19.05 -5.07
C VAL A 173 -10.03 19.05 -3.56
N PHE A 174 -9.82 17.89 -2.93
CA PHE A 174 -9.78 17.75 -1.48
C PHE A 174 -8.51 17.09 -0.95
N TYR A 175 -8.00 17.63 0.15
CA TYR A 175 -6.98 17.05 1.00
C TYR A 175 -7.26 17.39 2.47
N SER A 176 -7.06 16.42 3.36
CA SER A 176 -6.87 16.70 4.78
C SER A 176 -5.79 15.80 5.38
N GLY A 177 -4.81 16.39 6.07
CA GLY A 177 -3.83 15.63 6.83
C GLY A 177 -2.73 16.48 7.45
N GLY A 178 -1.95 15.83 8.32
CA GLY A 178 -0.82 16.47 9.01
C GLY A 178 0.25 17.01 8.06
N LEU A 179 0.90 18.11 8.47
CA LEU A 179 1.95 18.81 7.74
C LEU A 179 3.29 18.06 7.78
N HIS A 180 3.29 16.85 7.22
CA HIS A 180 4.47 15.99 7.12
C HIS A 180 5.08 16.04 5.71
N GLY A 181 6.40 16.05 5.63
CA GLY A 181 7.11 16.11 4.36
C GLY A 181 7.12 17.51 3.72
N PRO A 182 7.84 17.67 2.59
CA PRO A 182 8.14 18.99 2.03
C PRO A 182 6.97 19.62 1.25
N ILE A 183 6.06 18.82 0.70
CA ILE A 183 4.99 19.31 -0.19
C ILE A 183 3.76 19.83 0.57
N ARG A 184 3.42 19.20 1.70
CA ARG A 184 2.19 19.53 2.44
C ARG A 184 2.18 20.95 3.02
N PRO A 185 3.30 21.49 3.56
CA PRO A 185 3.35 22.90 3.99
C PRO A 185 3.11 23.86 2.83
N ILE A 186 3.69 23.59 1.65
CA ILE A 186 3.51 24.40 0.44
C ILE A 186 2.04 24.39 0.00
N LEU A 187 1.40 23.21 0.00
CA LEU A 187 -0.04 23.11 -0.30
C LEU A 187 -0.89 23.92 0.68
N MET A 188 -0.54 23.90 1.97
CA MET A 188 -1.25 24.64 3.01
C MET A 188 -1.07 26.16 2.85
N GLU A 189 0.13 26.60 2.51
CA GLU A 189 0.44 28.00 2.26
C GLU A 189 -0.35 28.56 1.08
N HIS A 190 -0.47 27.78 -0.01
CA HIS A 190 -1.17 28.23 -1.21
C HIS A 190 -2.71 28.12 -1.15
N TRP A 191 -3.24 27.06 -0.52
CA TRP A 191 -4.68 26.74 -0.60
C TRP A 191 -5.36 26.50 0.77
N GLY A 192 -4.64 26.65 1.88
CA GLY A 192 -5.17 26.43 3.23
C GLY A 192 -6.04 27.57 3.78
N ASN A 193 -6.00 28.75 3.15
CA ASN A 193 -6.76 29.93 3.57
C ASN A 193 -8.25 29.91 3.16
N LYS A 194 -8.67 28.93 2.33
CA LYS A 194 -10.05 28.74 1.85
C LYS A 194 -10.60 29.89 1.00
N GLU A 195 -9.74 30.61 0.29
CA GLU A 195 -10.17 31.64 -0.66
C GLU A 195 -10.84 31.05 -1.92
N ASP A 196 -10.45 29.83 -2.29
CA ASP A 196 -11.06 29.07 -3.39
C ASP A 196 -12.02 28.01 -2.81
N GLU A 197 -13.33 28.20 -3.03
CA GLU A 197 -14.35 27.28 -2.52
C GLU A 197 -14.28 25.89 -3.18
N GLU A 198 -13.75 25.78 -4.40
CA GLU A 198 -13.58 24.51 -5.11
C GLU A 198 -12.33 23.73 -4.65
N VAL A 199 -11.38 24.39 -3.98
CA VAL A 199 -10.12 23.79 -3.51
C VAL A 199 -10.11 23.69 -1.98
N GLN A 200 -10.36 22.48 -1.47
CA GLN A 200 -10.51 22.21 -0.04
C GLN A 200 -9.26 21.52 0.52
N ILE A 201 -8.25 22.30 0.90
CA ILE A 201 -7.00 21.83 1.52
C ILE A 201 -7.01 22.18 3.01
N HIS A 202 -6.98 21.15 3.87
CA HIS A 202 -7.08 21.31 5.32
C HIS A 202 -5.93 20.59 6.03
N SER A 203 -5.44 21.13 7.14
CA SER A 203 -4.49 20.38 7.98
C SER A 203 -5.24 19.26 8.71
N TYR A 204 -6.18 19.61 9.57
CA TYR A 204 -7.09 18.65 10.20
C TYR A 204 -8.52 19.16 10.15
N LEU A 205 -9.45 18.28 9.77
CA LEU A 205 -10.87 18.59 9.86
C LEU A 205 -11.29 18.76 11.35
N PRO A 206 -12.12 19.76 11.67
CA PRO A 206 -12.53 20.03 13.05
C PRO A 206 -13.33 18.87 13.63
N LYS A 207 -12.97 18.44 14.85
CA LYS A 207 -13.73 17.41 15.58
C LYS A 207 -15.13 17.92 15.90
N GLY A 208 -16.16 17.15 15.54
CA GLY A 208 -17.55 17.47 15.85
C GLY A 208 -18.20 18.53 14.95
N GLY A 209 -17.51 19.05 13.93
CA GLY A 209 -18.00 20.11 13.04
C GLY A 209 -18.94 19.66 11.92
N GLY A 210 -19.58 18.48 12.05
CA GLY A 210 -20.54 17.96 11.07
C GLY A 210 -19.95 17.41 9.75
N GLN A 211 -18.72 17.78 9.37
CA GLN A 211 -18.06 17.27 8.16
C GLN A 211 -17.11 16.12 8.47
N SER A 212 -17.41 14.92 7.95
CA SER A 212 -16.50 13.77 8.03
C SER A 212 -15.52 13.73 6.85
N TYR A 213 -14.32 13.19 7.05
CA TYR A 213 -13.32 13.01 5.98
C TYR A 213 -13.91 12.29 4.75
N TYR A 214 -14.68 11.22 4.98
CA TYR A 214 -15.33 10.48 3.90
C TYR A 214 -16.43 11.27 3.20
N GLU A 215 -17.14 12.15 3.91
CA GLU A 215 -18.11 13.04 3.27
C GLU A 215 -17.44 14.05 2.34
N MET A 216 -16.31 14.63 2.76
CA MET A 216 -15.51 15.51 1.91
C MET A 216 -15.02 14.78 0.67
N MET A 217 -14.49 13.56 0.82
CA MET A 217 -14.12 12.73 -0.33
C MET A 217 -15.29 12.51 -1.30
N ARG A 218 -16.48 12.19 -0.79
CA ARG A 218 -17.69 11.97 -1.62
C ARG A 218 -18.16 13.20 -2.38
N LYS A 219 -17.94 14.39 -1.82
CA LYS A 219 -18.30 15.68 -2.43
C LYS A 219 -17.23 16.22 -3.40
N SER A 220 -16.07 15.56 -3.47
CA SER A 220 -14.91 16.03 -4.24
C SER A 220 -14.74 15.29 -5.56
N LYS A 221 -14.41 16.01 -6.63
CA LYS A 221 -14.09 15.42 -7.94
C LYS A 221 -12.77 14.67 -7.89
N TYR A 222 -11.77 15.25 -7.23
CA TYR A 222 -10.43 14.68 -7.04
C TYR A 222 -10.03 14.71 -5.56
N CYS A 223 -9.33 13.68 -5.12
CA CYS A 223 -8.66 13.64 -3.82
C CYS A 223 -7.16 13.52 -4.09
N ILE A 224 -6.34 14.36 -3.46
CA ILE A 224 -4.89 14.30 -3.62
C ILE A 224 -4.23 13.67 -2.39
N CYS A 225 -3.15 12.93 -2.61
CA CYS A 225 -2.33 12.33 -1.57
C CYS A 225 -0.89 12.87 -1.69
N PRO A 226 -0.62 14.09 -1.17
CA PRO A 226 0.69 14.70 -1.27
C PRO A 226 1.74 13.93 -0.47
N SER A 227 2.92 13.79 -1.09
CA SER A 227 4.07 13.08 -0.53
C SER A 227 4.40 13.55 0.88
N GLY A 228 4.70 12.58 1.76
CA GLY A 228 5.02 12.73 3.17
C GLY A 228 4.94 11.36 3.86
N TYR A 229 5.22 11.28 5.16
CA TYR A 229 4.96 10.05 5.92
C TYR A 229 3.53 10.05 6.47
N CYS A 230 3.00 8.86 6.80
CA CYS A 230 1.61 8.67 7.27
C CYS A 230 0.55 9.22 6.31
N CYS A 231 0.65 8.88 5.02
CA CYS A 231 -0.19 9.42 3.93
C CYS A 231 -1.71 9.19 4.06
N SER A 232 -2.14 8.26 4.91
CA SER A 232 -3.49 7.68 4.78
C SER A 232 -4.09 7.29 6.12
N LYS A 233 -3.57 7.86 7.21
CA LYS A 233 -4.17 7.76 8.53
C LYS A 233 -5.12 8.95 8.72
N PRO A 234 -6.43 8.82 8.43
CA PRO A 234 -7.39 9.88 8.75
C PRO A 234 -7.38 10.23 10.25
N MET A 235 -6.96 9.32 11.14
CA MET A 235 -6.62 9.62 12.53
C MET A 235 -5.65 8.56 13.07
N LYS A 236 -4.43 8.95 13.43
CA LYS A 236 -3.76 8.41 14.62
C LYS A 236 -3.26 9.59 15.42
N TYR A 237 -3.97 9.92 16.49
CA TYR A 237 -3.36 10.58 17.63
C TYR A 237 -2.29 9.62 18.14
N TYR A 238 -1.01 9.90 17.86
CA TYR A 238 0.01 9.51 18.82
C TYR A 238 -0.26 10.40 20.03
N THR A 239 -1.08 9.92 20.96
CA THR A 239 -0.98 10.41 22.33
C THR A 239 0.43 10.04 22.77
N ASN A 240 1.36 10.99 22.69
CA ASN A 240 2.52 10.96 23.56
C ASN A 240 1.97 11.02 24.99
N VAL A 241 1.96 9.86 25.63
CA VAL A 241 2.05 9.73 27.08
C VAL A 241 3.20 8.76 27.33
#